data_AF-A0A8S1UZN0-F1
#
_entry.id   AF-A0A8S1UZN0-F1
#
_cell.length_a   1.000
_cell.length_b   1.000
_cell.length_c   1.000
_cell.angle_alpha   90.00
_cell.angle_beta   90.00
_cell.angle_gamma   90.00
#
_symmetry.space_group_name_H-M   'P 1'
#
loop_
_entity.id
_entity.type
_entity.pdbx_description
1 polymer ?
#
loop_
_entity_poly.entity_id
_entity_poly.type
_entity_poly.pdbx_seq_one_letter_code
_entity_poly.pdbx_strand_id
1 'polypeptide(L)'
;MIGGGSYDEGNQGLKIDQWIDIGHIFQSAQVTYSGEYKQGNKIGKWDSWWKSKYQQNLKIGGGYYDKGGQSDKIGLWVDISDEFFEESQVIFNGEYKNGKNWQMGYLVKNLASPRKEYWEKIDVNNYQQNILFLIKWRWSLQ
;
A
#
# COMPACT_ATOMS: atom_id res chain seq x y z
N MET A 1 -10.02 10.60 -9.96
CA MET A 1 -10.55 9.27 -10.35
C MET A 1 -11.53 8.91 -9.26
N ILE A 2 -12.76 8.55 -9.60
CA ILE A 2 -13.78 8.21 -8.61
C ILE A 2 -13.72 6.68 -8.47
N GLY A 3 -13.67 6.16 -7.24
CA GLY A 3 -13.70 4.72 -6.99
C GLY A 3 -15.03 4.11 -7.43
N GLY A 4 -15.04 2.81 -7.70
CA GLY A 4 -16.24 2.13 -8.18
C GLY A 4 -16.00 0.72 -8.70
N GLY A 5 -17.10 0.01 -8.93
CA GLY A 5 -17.17 -1.34 -9.46
C GLY A 5 -18.63 -1.80 -9.52
N SER A 6 -18.83 -3.11 -9.66
CA SER A 6 -20.16 -3.72 -9.79
C SER A 6 -20.66 -4.25 -8.44
N TYR A 7 -21.97 -4.17 -8.24
CA TYR A 7 -22.65 -4.75 -7.09
C TYR A 7 -23.55 -5.90 -7.54
N ASP A 8 -23.68 -6.93 -6.71
CA ASP A 8 -24.63 -8.01 -6.89
C ASP A 8 -26.03 -7.54 -6.48
N GLU A 9 -26.88 -7.26 -7.48
CA GLU A 9 -28.27 -6.84 -7.27
C GLU A 9 -29.13 -7.94 -6.62
N GLY A 10 -28.75 -9.22 -6.74
CA GLY A 10 -29.46 -10.36 -6.16
C GLY A 10 -29.04 -10.72 -4.73
N ASN A 11 -27.82 -10.37 -4.32
CA ASN A 11 -27.29 -10.63 -2.97
C ASN A 11 -26.94 -9.35 -2.22
N GLN A 12 -27.97 -8.61 -1.78
CA GLN A 12 -27.82 -7.50 -0.82
C GLN A 12 -26.93 -6.33 -1.29
N GLY A 13 -26.60 -6.23 -2.57
CA GLY A 13 -25.70 -5.20 -3.08
C GLY A 13 -24.24 -5.40 -2.64
N LEU A 14 -23.78 -6.64 -2.53
CA LEU A 14 -22.37 -6.93 -2.23
C LEU A 14 -21.47 -6.61 -3.44
N LYS A 15 -20.25 -6.12 -3.17
CA LYS A 15 -19.25 -5.87 -4.22
C LYS A 15 -18.87 -7.17 -4.95
N ILE A 16 -18.83 -7.13 -6.28
CA ILE A 16 -18.42 -8.23 -7.16
C ILE A 16 -17.51 -7.73 -8.29
N ASP A 17 -16.74 -8.65 -8.86
CA ASP A 17 -15.83 -8.44 -9.98
C ASP A 17 -14.77 -7.36 -9.71
N GLN A 18 -14.36 -6.62 -10.73
CA GLN A 18 -13.29 -5.63 -10.64
C GLN A 18 -13.75 -4.36 -9.92
N TRP A 19 -12.89 -3.86 -9.04
CA TRP A 19 -13.14 -2.70 -8.20
C TRP A 19 -11.93 -1.80 -8.09
N ILE A 20 -12.22 -0.52 -7.89
CA ILE A 20 -11.26 0.49 -7.46
C ILE A 20 -11.74 1.06 -6.11
N ASP A 21 -11.06 0.68 -5.03
CA ASP A 21 -11.25 1.29 -3.72
C ASP A 21 -10.42 2.56 -3.60
N ILE A 22 -11.02 3.61 -3.03
CA ILE A 22 -10.29 4.84 -2.69
C ILE A 22 -9.67 4.63 -1.30
N GLY A 23 -8.36 4.85 -1.20
CA GLY A 23 -7.62 4.85 0.04
C GLY A 23 -7.48 6.26 0.61
N HIS A 24 -6.24 6.66 0.89
CA HIS A 24 -5.93 7.99 1.39
C HIS A 24 -6.04 9.04 0.28
N ILE A 25 -6.65 10.17 0.62
CA ILE A 25 -6.72 11.36 -0.22
C ILE A 25 -5.89 12.45 0.47
N PHE A 26 -4.95 13.01 -0.27
CA PHE A 26 -4.13 14.14 0.12
C PHE A 26 -4.55 15.36 -0.72
N GLN A 27 -4.09 16.55 -0.34
CA GLN A 27 -4.46 17.81 -1.02
C GLN A 27 -4.16 17.80 -2.54
N SER A 28 -3.11 17.08 -2.95
CA SER A 28 -2.55 17.04 -4.31
C SER A 28 -2.43 15.63 -4.88
N ALA A 29 -2.79 14.60 -4.11
CA ALA A 29 -2.56 13.21 -4.48
C ALA A 29 -3.62 12.27 -3.90
N GLN A 30 -3.75 11.09 -4.49
CA GLN A 30 -4.64 10.04 -3.99
C GLN A 30 -3.99 8.66 -4.12
N VAL A 31 -4.33 7.78 -3.19
CA VAL A 31 -4.02 6.35 -3.25
C VAL A 31 -5.30 5.59 -3.59
N THR A 32 -5.21 4.67 -4.53
CA THR A 32 -6.31 3.77 -4.92
C THR A 32 -5.84 2.33 -4.95
N TYR A 33 -6.74 1.41 -4.62
CA TYR A 33 -6.49 -0.03 -4.66
C TYR A 33 -7.37 -0.66 -5.71
N SER A 34 -6.80 -1.43 -6.62
CA SER A 34 -7.54 -2.10 -7.69
C SER A 34 -7.41 -3.61 -7.60
N GLY A 35 -8.52 -4.32 -7.66
CA GLY A 35 -8.54 -5.78 -7.66
C GLY A 35 -9.95 -6.33 -7.75
N GLU A 36 -10.09 -7.61 -7.42
CA GLU A 36 -11.35 -8.34 -7.56
C GLU A 36 -12.03 -8.54 -6.20
N TYR A 37 -13.34 -8.33 -6.18
CA TYR A 37 -14.23 -8.76 -5.11
C TYR A 37 -15.05 -9.98 -5.53
N LYS A 38 -15.31 -10.87 -4.58
CA LYS A 38 -16.29 -11.96 -4.70
C LYS A 38 -17.13 -12.00 -3.45
N GLN A 39 -18.44 -11.79 -3.61
CA GLN A 39 -19.40 -11.76 -2.49
C GLN A 39 -18.96 -10.81 -1.37
N GLY A 40 -18.51 -9.61 -1.73
CA GLY A 40 -18.04 -8.59 -0.77
C GLY A 40 -16.63 -8.80 -0.22
N ASN A 41 -15.94 -9.89 -0.56
CA ASN A 41 -14.58 -10.17 -0.10
C ASN A 41 -13.53 -9.94 -1.19
N LYS A 42 -12.37 -9.39 -0.81
CA LYS A 42 -11.23 -9.22 -1.72
C LYS A 42 -10.61 -10.58 -2.02
N ILE A 43 -10.36 -10.86 -3.30
CA ILE A 43 -9.73 -12.09 -3.75
C ILE A 43 -8.64 -11.82 -4.78
N GLY A 44 -7.68 -12.74 -4.89
CA GLY A 44 -6.69 -12.71 -5.96
C GLY A 44 -5.77 -11.51 -5.88
N LYS A 45 -5.33 -11.01 -7.04
CA LYS A 45 -4.32 -9.95 -7.12
C LYS A 45 -4.95 -8.59 -6.84
N TRP A 46 -4.26 -7.81 -6.01
CA TRP A 46 -4.61 -6.44 -5.70
C TRP A 46 -3.40 -5.54 -5.87
N ASP A 47 -3.58 -4.43 -6.57
CA ASP A 47 -2.53 -3.46 -6.87
C ASP A 47 -2.85 -2.12 -6.20
N SER A 48 -1.82 -1.50 -5.61
CA SER A 48 -1.92 -0.17 -4.98
C SER A 48 -1.29 0.88 -5.90
N TRP A 49 -2.05 1.93 -6.20
CA TRP A 49 -1.68 2.98 -7.13
C TRP A 49 -1.67 4.33 -6.43
N TRP A 50 -0.65 5.13 -6.69
CA TRP A 50 -0.57 6.52 -6.28
C TRP A 50 -0.68 7.42 -7.50
N LYS A 51 -1.48 8.47 -7.36
CA LYS A 51 -1.67 9.50 -8.39
C LYS A 51 -1.47 10.86 -7.76
N SER A 52 -0.47 11.62 -8.23
CA SER A 52 -0.31 13.03 -7.93
C SER A 52 -0.86 13.90 -9.06
N LYS A 53 -1.18 15.15 -8.79
CA LYS A 53 -1.56 16.14 -9.80
C LYS A 53 -0.48 16.39 -10.86
N TYR A 54 0.78 16.09 -10.54
CA TYR A 54 1.93 16.35 -11.41
C TYR A 54 2.53 15.10 -12.06
N GLN A 55 2.10 13.90 -11.67
CA GLN A 55 2.70 12.65 -12.11
C GLN A 55 1.66 11.65 -12.59
N GLN A 56 2.08 10.74 -13.47
CA GLN A 56 1.23 9.63 -13.90
C GLN A 56 0.96 8.67 -12.73
N ASN A 57 -0.04 7.80 -12.89
CA ASN A 57 -0.35 6.78 -11.90
C ASN A 57 0.88 5.87 -11.71
N LEU A 58 1.43 5.85 -10.51
CA LEU A 58 2.54 5.00 -10.13
C LEU A 58 2.02 3.80 -9.34
N LYS A 59 2.40 2.60 -9.74
CA LYS A 59 2.17 1.41 -8.90
C LYS A 59 3.16 1.44 -7.74
N ILE A 60 2.64 1.50 -6.52
CA ILE A 60 3.44 1.64 -5.29
C ILE A 60 3.34 0.43 -4.37
N GLY A 61 2.44 -0.50 -4.67
CA GLY A 61 2.35 -1.74 -3.91
C GLY A 61 1.29 -2.71 -4.40
N GLY A 62 0.89 -3.60 -3.52
CA GLY A 62 -0.06 -4.67 -3.82
C GLY A 62 0.41 -6.04 -3.34
N GLY A 63 -0.42 -7.04 -3.61
CA GLY A 63 -0.17 -8.43 -3.25
C GLY A 63 -1.35 -9.32 -3.64
N TYR A 64 -1.48 -10.45 -2.95
CA TYR A 64 -2.55 -11.41 -3.21
C TYR A 64 -3.39 -11.67 -1.97
N TYR A 65 -4.71 -11.64 -2.14
CA TYR A 65 -5.66 -12.17 -1.19
C TYR A 65 -5.99 -13.62 -1.52
N ASP A 66 -6.25 -14.41 -0.48
CA ASP A 66 -6.71 -15.78 -0.61
C ASP A 66 -8.05 -15.86 -1.36
N LYS A 67 -8.21 -16.91 -2.18
CA LYS A 67 -9.42 -17.12 -2.99
C LYS A 67 -10.57 -17.75 -2.20
N GLY A 68 -10.32 -18.21 -0.98
CA GLY A 68 -11.32 -18.76 -0.06
C GLY A 68 -12.32 -17.74 0.48
N GLY A 69 -12.15 -16.45 0.15
CA GLY A 69 -13.17 -15.43 0.38
C GLY A 69 -13.16 -14.80 1.77
N GLN A 70 -12.05 -14.87 2.52
CA GLN A 70 -11.92 -14.19 3.82
C GLN A 70 -11.15 -12.86 3.73
N SER A 71 -10.74 -12.44 2.53
CA SER A 71 -9.87 -11.27 2.33
C SER A 71 -8.54 -11.39 3.12
N ASP A 72 -8.05 -12.61 3.31
CA ASP A 72 -6.76 -12.84 3.96
C ASP A 72 -5.61 -12.59 3.00
N LYS A 73 -4.66 -11.74 3.38
CA LYS A 73 -3.42 -11.56 2.63
C LYS A 73 -2.59 -12.84 2.64
N ILE A 74 -2.04 -13.21 1.48
CA ILE A 74 -1.14 -14.35 1.30
C ILE A 74 0.07 -13.97 0.44
N GLY A 75 1.20 -14.62 0.71
CA GLY A 75 2.44 -14.44 -0.03
C GLY A 75 3.03 -13.05 0.13
N LEU A 76 3.76 -12.58 -0.89
CA LEU A 76 4.44 -11.29 -0.84
C LEU A 76 3.46 -10.13 -1.00
N TRP A 77 3.66 -9.13 -0.15
CA TRP A 77 2.89 -7.90 -0.12
C TRP A 77 3.82 -6.70 -0.03
N VAL A 78 3.38 -5.62 -0.68
CA VAL A 78 3.93 -4.28 -0.53
C VAL A 78 2.81 -3.39 0.00
N ASP A 79 2.84 -3.12 1.29
CA ASP A 79 1.91 -2.27 2.01
C ASP A 79 2.37 -0.83 2.06
N ILE A 80 1.41 0.08 2.13
CA ILE A 80 1.66 1.52 2.25
C ILE A 80 1.62 1.87 3.73
N SER A 81 2.60 2.63 4.21
CA SER A 81 2.60 3.13 5.58
C SER A 81 1.52 4.18 5.82
N ASP A 82 1.04 4.27 7.06
CA ASP A 82 0.19 5.40 7.50
C ASP A 82 0.95 6.74 7.41
N GLU A 83 2.29 6.70 7.42
CA GLU A 83 3.17 7.85 7.20
C GLU A 83 3.47 8.12 5.72
N PHE A 84 2.73 7.50 4.79
CA PHE A 84 2.87 7.76 3.37
C PHE A 84 2.25 9.12 3.01
N PHE A 85 3.03 10.02 2.42
CA PHE A 85 2.55 11.30 1.88
C PHE A 85 3.39 11.74 0.67
N GLU A 86 3.06 12.89 0.07
CA GLU A 86 3.66 13.34 -1.21
C GLU A 86 5.19 13.38 -1.20
N GLU A 87 5.83 13.72 -0.07
CA GLU A 87 7.29 13.85 0.03
C GLU A 87 7.96 12.63 0.70
N SER A 88 7.18 11.69 1.24
CA SER A 88 7.67 10.51 1.95
C SER A 88 6.87 9.27 1.56
N GLN A 89 7.51 8.39 0.81
CA GLN A 89 6.89 7.15 0.36
C GLN A 89 7.48 5.99 1.17
N VAL A 90 6.95 5.80 2.38
CA VAL A 90 7.29 4.64 3.22
C VAL A 90 6.38 3.49 2.83
N ILE A 91 6.99 2.38 2.40
CA ILE A 91 6.31 1.13 2.06
C ILE A 91 6.89 -0.02 2.89
N PHE A 92 6.05 -0.99 3.20
CA PHE A 92 6.42 -2.19 3.93
C PHE A 92 6.35 -3.38 3.00
N ASN A 93 7.42 -4.16 2.92
CA ASN A 93 7.43 -5.41 2.17
C ASN A 93 7.37 -6.57 3.16
N GLY A 94 6.44 -7.49 2.97
CA GLY A 94 6.40 -8.66 3.83
C GLY A 94 5.77 -9.87 3.18
N GLU A 95 6.02 -11.03 3.79
CA GLU A 95 5.32 -12.26 3.45
C GLU A 95 4.18 -12.47 4.45
N TYR A 96 2.97 -12.70 3.94
CA TYR A 96 1.79 -13.02 4.73
C TYR A 96 1.44 -14.49 4.61
N LYS A 97 1.10 -15.12 5.73
CA LYS A 97 0.58 -16.47 5.80
C LYS A 97 -0.69 -16.48 6.66
N ASN A 98 -1.81 -16.83 6.04
CA ASN A 98 -3.14 -16.84 6.68
C ASN A 98 -3.48 -15.48 7.33
N GLY A 99 -3.31 -14.39 6.58
CA GLY A 99 -3.60 -13.04 7.05
C GLY A 99 -2.62 -12.48 8.09
N LYS A 100 -1.67 -13.28 8.60
CA LYS A 100 -0.64 -12.84 9.55
C LYS A 100 0.66 -12.55 8.84
N ASN A 101 1.26 -11.43 9.19
CA ASN A 101 2.58 -11.06 8.69
C ASN A 101 3.64 -12.00 9.30
N TRP A 102 4.37 -12.68 8.43
CA TRP A 102 5.38 -13.69 8.78
C TRP A 102 6.78 -13.10 8.82
N GLN A 103 7.10 -12.20 7.88
CA GLN A 103 8.36 -11.48 7.79
C GLN A 103 8.10 -10.09 7.23
N MET A 104 8.61 -9.06 7.89
CA MET A 104 8.46 -7.68 7.47
C MET A 104 9.84 -7.05 7.21
N GLY A 105 9.93 -6.28 6.14
CA GLY A 105 11.02 -5.38 5.82
C GLY A 105 10.44 -4.03 5.41
N TYR A 106 11.25 -2.98 5.50
CA TYR A 106 10.83 -1.61 5.21
C TYR A 106 11.62 -1.08 4.02
N LEU A 107 10.97 -0.30 3.15
CA LEU A 107 11.66 0.55 2.18
C LEU A 107 11.13 1.97 2.31
N VAL A 108 12.04 2.94 2.38
CA VAL A 108 11.70 4.37 2.43
C VAL A 108 12.21 5.01 1.15
N LYS A 109 11.30 5.54 0.33
CA LYS A 109 11.67 6.37 -0.81
C LYS A 109 11.39 7.84 -0.46
N ASN A 110 12.45 8.64 -0.39
CA ASN A 110 12.35 10.09 -0.20
C ASN A 110 12.30 10.77 -1.58
N LEU A 111 11.21 11.48 -1.87
CA LEU A 111 11.03 12.17 -3.16
C LEU A 111 11.53 13.62 -3.16
N ALA A 112 11.89 14.18 -2.00
CA ALA A 112 12.37 15.56 -1.88
C ALA A 112 13.81 15.75 -2.40
N SER A 113 14.55 14.66 -2.71
CA SER A 113 15.88 14.73 -3.32
C SER A 113 15.97 13.83 -4.56
N PRO A 114 15.77 14.40 -5.78
CA PRO A 114 15.79 13.63 -7.02
C PRO A 114 17.13 12.97 -7.36
N ARG A 115 18.21 13.30 -6.63
CA ARG A 115 19.57 12.89 -7.00
C ARG A 115 20.04 11.58 -6.37
N LYS A 116 19.35 11.04 -5.36
CA LYS A 116 19.83 9.84 -4.65
C LYS A 116 18.66 8.99 -4.15
N GLU A 117 18.40 7.90 -4.87
CA GLU A 117 17.57 6.80 -4.36
C GLU A 117 18.38 6.05 -3.30
N TYR A 118 17.99 6.16 -2.04
CA TYR A 118 18.58 5.38 -0.96
C TYR A 118 17.63 4.25 -0.61
N TRP A 119 18.16 3.03 -0.64
CA TRP A 119 17.44 1.82 -0.28
C TRP A 119 18.12 1.22 0.95
N GLU A 120 17.56 1.47 2.14
CA GLU A 120 18.04 0.83 3.36
C GLU A 120 17.11 -0.34 3.72
N LYS A 121 17.68 -1.56 3.78
CA LYS A 121 17.01 -2.69 4.42
C LYS A 121 17.12 -2.48 5.92
N ILE A 122 16.00 -2.15 6.54
CA ILE A 122 15.92 -1.95 7.99
C ILE A 122 15.48 -3.25 8.66
N ASP A 123 16.26 -3.70 9.65
CA ASP A 123 15.92 -4.86 10.48
C ASP A 123 14.72 -4.54 11.38
N VAL A 124 13.69 -5.38 11.27
CA VAL A 124 12.44 -5.37 12.03
C VAL A 124 12.63 -5.41 13.54
N ASN A 125 13.72 -6.01 14.03
CA ASN A 125 13.94 -6.17 15.47
C ASN A 125 14.26 -4.86 16.20
N ASN A 126 14.44 -3.74 15.49
CA ASN A 126 14.82 -2.46 16.08
C ASN A 126 13.96 -1.26 15.61
N TYR A 127 12.67 -1.53 15.34
CA TYR A 127 11.68 -0.61 14.78
C TYR A 127 11.70 0.83 15.35
N GLN A 128 11.65 0.98 16.69
CA GLN A 128 11.59 2.32 17.30
C GLN A 128 12.90 3.10 17.14
N GLN A 129 14.05 2.43 17.17
CA GLN A 129 15.34 3.09 16.97
C GLN A 129 15.53 3.51 15.51
N ASN A 130 15.03 2.72 14.56
CA ASN A 130 15.18 2.99 13.14
C ASN A 130 14.26 4.11 12.64
N ILE A 131 13.04 4.22 13.16
CA ILE A 131 12.16 5.39 12.91
C ILE A 131 12.78 6.66 13.50
N LEU A 132 13.27 6.59 14.75
CA LEU A 132 13.96 7.73 15.37
C LEU A 132 15.23 8.12 14.60
N PHE A 133 15.95 7.17 14.01
CA PHE A 133 17.12 7.44 13.17
C PHE A 133 16.74 8.18 11.88
N LEU A 134 15.70 7.72 11.17
CA LEU A 134 15.21 8.39 9.95
C LEU A 134 14.66 9.79 10.24
N ILE A 135 13.91 9.95 11.34
CA ILE A 135 13.40 11.26 11.78
C ILE A 135 14.56 12.17 12.19
N LYS A 136 15.51 11.72 13.01
CA LYS A 136 16.67 12.53 13.44
C LYS A 136 17.59 12.92 12.27
N TRP A 137 17.80 12.01 11.32
CA TRP A 137 18.59 12.29 10.12
C TRP A 137 17.96 13.40 9.27
N ARG A 138 16.62 13.40 9.13
CA ARG A 138 15.87 14.47 8.45
C ARG A 138 16.13 15.87 9.04
N TRP A 139 16.29 15.97 10.36
CA TRP A 139 16.62 17.24 11.04
C TRP A 139 18.09 17.65 10.94
N SER A 140 18.99 16.73 10.54
CA SER A 140 20.43 17.01 10.39
C SER A 140 20.84 17.53 9.01
N LEU A 141 19.91 17.54 8.04
CA LEU A 141 20.12 18.00 6.66
C LEU A 141 19.48 19.37 6.36
N GLN A 142 18.91 20.04 7.36
CA GLN A 142 18.46 21.43 7.30
C GLN A 142 19.50 22.34 7.96
#